data_AF-D1BVP2-F1
#
_entry.id   AF-D1BVP2-F1
#
_cell.length_a   1.000
_cell.length_b   1.000
_cell.length_c   1.000
_cell.angle_alpha   90.00
_cell.angle_beta   90.00
_cell.angle_gamma   90.00
#
_symmetry.space_group_name_H-M   'P 1'
#
loop_
_entity.id
_entity.type
_entity.pdbx_description
1 polymer ?
#
loop_
_entity_poly.entity_id
_entity_poly.type
_entity_poly.pdbx_seq_one_letter_code
_entity_poly.pdbx_strand_id
1 'polypeptide(L)'
;MTETGSERVRPTRRCLGDLGVDVPDLGMPLDEVAHPVVVAAQMVPKQRDAGGAERVLSLADRVWFKVKTGDQRAVVTHLSRVERPEDLPDRVGAWWLGAAGRRQNDSPQRDFYASIQRESTTGRTVSTTYLLPADWDWKRLLGEGAVAWRRTMRRLVIHLIAMSMTSGGVAVAEFRAHRIKALVRADDGGEAYLAIIAEGIPDPAVFALLLDCVPGVAADDWQPEPSEIAGMNPEPGEIVWSTLLPTDVASTILGLDAGWDSPGTH
;
A
#
# COMPACT_ATOMS: atom_id res chain seq x y z
N MET A 1 6.30 0.46 -14.27
CA MET A 1 6.87 -0.30 -13.13
C MET A 1 7.11 0.65 -11.95
N THR A 2 6.06 0.99 -11.20
CA THR A 2 6.19 1.84 -10.01
C THR A 2 6.73 0.98 -8.87
N GLU A 3 7.99 1.21 -8.48
CA GLU A 3 8.64 0.59 -7.32
C GLU A 3 7.99 1.02 -5.99
N THR A 4 6.73 0.65 -5.74
CA THR A 4 6.07 0.86 -4.44
C THR A 4 6.30 -0.31 -3.48
N GLY A 5 7.53 -0.82 -3.49
CA GLY A 5 8.03 -1.86 -2.58
C GLY A 5 9.53 -1.72 -2.34
N SER A 6 10.04 -0.48 -2.36
CA SER A 6 11.35 -0.13 -1.81
C SER A 6 11.48 -0.71 -0.40
N GLU A 7 12.68 -1.13 0.00
CA GLU A 7 12.98 -1.68 1.32
C GLU A 7 12.69 -0.65 2.44
N ARG A 8 11.42 -0.41 2.75
CA ARG A 8 10.96 0.58 3.73
C ARG A 8 10.96 -0.02 5.12
N VAL A 9 11.37 0.77 6.10
CA VAL A 9 11.41 0.34 7.51
C VAL A 9 10.12 0.77 8.20
N ARG A 10 9.31 -0.19 8.65
CA ARG A 10 8.02 0.09 9.29
C ARG A 10 8.11 -0.03 10.82
N PRO A 11 7.56 0.89 11.62
CA PRO A 11 7.42 0.69 13.06
C PRO A 11 6.38 -0.39 13.38
N THR A 12 6.70 -1.24 14.35
CA THR A 12 5.69 -2.11 14.99
C THR A 12 4.78 -1.28 15.90
N ARG A 13 3.64 -1.84 16.29
CA ARG A 13 2.71 -1.23 17.26
C ARG A 13 3.42 -0.90 18.58
N ARG A 14 4.29 -1.78 19.04
CA ARG A 14 5.10 -1.55 20.23
C ARG A 14 6.00 -0.33 20.06
N CYS A 15 6.72 -0.26 18.93
CA CYS A 15 7.57 0.89 18.63
C CYS A 15 6.76 2.20 18.55
N LEU A 16 5.56 2.21 17.96
CA LEU A 16 4.69 3.41 17.97
C LEU A 16 4.32 3.84 19.40
N GLY A 17 4.01 2.86 20.27
CA GLY A 17 3.76 3.10 21.69
C GLY A 17 4.96 3.70 22.41
N ASP A 18 6.17 3.16 22.18
CA ASP A 18 7.42 3.68 22.74
C ASP A 18 7.71 5.13 22.29
N LEU A 19 7.33 5.46 21.05
CA LEU A 19 7.48 6.81 20.48
C LEU A 19 6.39 7.78 20.94
N GLY A 20 5.31 7.29 21.57
CA GLY A 20 4.14 8.10 21.89
C GLY A 20 3.43 8.64 20.64
N VAL A 21 3.49 7.89 19.54
CA VAL A 21 2.84 8.25 18.27
C VAL A 21 1.51 7.53 18.17
N ASP A 22 0.43 8.29 17.98
CA ASP A 22 -0.89 7.72 17.71
C ASP A 22 -0.89 6.95 16.39
N VAL A 23 -1.65 5.86 16.36
CA VAL A 23 -1.78 5.03 15.15
C VAL A 23 -2.61 5.80 14.11
N PRO A 24 -2.07 6.13 12.92
CA PRO A 24 -2.82 6.83 11.90
C PRO A 24 -3.82 5.91 11.19
N ASP A 25 -4.76 6.50 10.42
CA ASP A 25 -5.67 5.75 9.56
C ASP A 25 -4.93 4.95 8.47
N LEU A 26 -5.61 3.98 7.84
CA LEU A 26 -5.02 3.09 6.82
C LEU A 26 -4.54 3.82 5.56
N GLY A 27 -4.93 5.06 5.39
CA GLY A 27 -4.50 5.92 4.31
C GLY A 27 -3.12 6.53 4.47
N MET A 28 -2.52 6.44 5.66
CA MET A 28 -1.13 6.85 5.93
C MET A 28 -0.31 5.61 6.31
N PRO A 29 0.60 5.14 5.43
CA PRO A 29 1.49 4.03 5.73
C PRO A 29 2.38 4.32 6.94
N LEU A 30 2.56 3.33 7.84
CA LEU A 30 3.38 3.49 9.04
C LEU A 30 4.86 3.84 8.78
N ASP A 31 5.41 3.46 7.62
CA ASP A 31 6.76 3.86 7.19
C ASP A 31 6.87 5.31 6.68
N GLU A 32 5.74 5.97 6.45
CA GLU A 32 5.67 7.36 6.01
C GLU A 32 5.36 8.32 7.17
N VAL A 33 5.16 7.80 8.39
CA VAL A 33 4.92 8.61 9.59
C VAL A 33 6.07 9.60 9.79
N ALA A 34 5.72 10.89 9.88
CA ALA A 34 6.66 12.01 10.00
C ALA A 34 7.26 12.14 11.43
N HIS A 35 7.79 11.04 11.98
CA HIS A 35 8.49 11.02 13.25
C HIS A 35 10.02 10.88 13.00
N PRO A 36 10.90 11.64 13.70
CA PRO A 36 12.34 11.65 13.44
C PRO A 36 13.00 10.26 13.43
N VAL A 37 12.59 9.36 14.33
CA VAL A 37 13.07 7.96 14.36
C VAL A 37 12.66 7.18 13.12
N VAL A 38 11.40 7.32 12.66
CA VAL A 38 10.89 6.60 11.48
C VAL A 38 11.59 7.09 10.22
N VAL A 39 11.77 8.41 10.09
CA VAL A 39 12.53 9.03 8.99
C VAL A 39 13.98 8.56 8.99
N ALA A 40 14.66 8.59 10.14
CA ALA A 40 16.05 8.14 10.25
C ALA A 40 16.20 6.63 9.95
N ALA A 41 15.21 5.82 10.33
CA ALA A 41 15.24 4.38 10.11
C ALA A 41 15.21 4.00 8.62
N GLN A 42 14.62 4.83 7.74
CA GLN A 42 14.59 4.56 6.29
C GLN A 42 15.99 4.46 5.67
N MET A 43 17.03 4.97 6.32
CA MET A 43 18.41 4.88 5.84
C MET A 43 19.11 3.56 6.22
N VAL A 44 18.58 2.80 7.17
CA VAL A 44 19.22 1.57 7.69
C VAL A 44 19.46 0.51 6.60
N PRO A 45 18.52 0.22 5.69
CA PRO A 45 18.75 -0.78 4.64
C PRO A 45 19.95 -0.42 3.76
N LYS A 46 20.02 0.83 3.30
CA LYS A 46 21.15 1.34 2.52
C LYS A 46 22.45 1.33 3.31
N GLN A 47 22.41 1.67 4.61
CA GLN A 47 23.58 1.60 5.48
C GLN A 47 24.06 0.16 5.70
N ARG A 48 23.15 -0.82 5.82
CA ARG A 48 23.50 -2.24 5.92
C ARG A 48 24.27 -2.67 4.68
N ASP A 49 23.75 -2.35 3.49
CA ASP A 49 24.34 -2.78 2.22
C ASP A 49 25.72 -2.16 1.99
N ALA A 50 25.92 -0.94 2.48
CA ALA A 50 27.22 -0.28 2.47
C ALA A 50 28.17 -0.72 3.61
N GLY A 51 27.75 -1.65 4.50
CA GLY A 51 28.51 -2.07 5.68
C GLY A 51 28.62 -1.02 6.79
N GLY A 52 27.86 0.07 6.70
CA GLY A 52 27.89 1.20 7.65
C GLY A 52 26.85 1.13 8.78
N ALA A 53 25.91 0.18 8.74
CA ALA A 53 24.89 0.05 9.79
C ALA A 53 25.48 -0.55 11.08
N GLU A 54 25.30 0.15 12.20
CA GLU A 54 25.84 -0.27 13.50
C GLU A 54 24.93 -1.31 14.17
N ARG A 55 25.49 -2.47 14.55
CA ARG A 55 24.75 -3.55 15.21
C ARG A 55 24.59 -3.34 16.72
N VAL A 56 23.51 -3.85 17.28
CA VAL A 56 23.31 -4.01 18.73
C VAL A 56 23.87 -5.37 19.16
N LEU A 57 25.14 -5.40 19.56
CA LEU A 57 25.85 -6.66 19.86
C LEU A 57 25.29 -7.42 21.08
N SER A 58 24.60 -6.73 21.98
CA SER A 58 23.98 -7.34 23.16
C SER A 58 22.72 -8.16 22.84
N LEU A 59 22.13 -7.99 21.66
CA LEU A 59 20.98 -8.76 21.18
C LEU A 59 21.50 -9.82 20.20
N ALA A 60 21.88 -10.99 20.73
CA ALA A 60 22.65 -12.00 19.99
C ALA A 60 21.79 -13.03 19.24
N ASP A 61 20.49 -13.11 19.54
CA ASP A 61 19.57 -14.09 18.94
C ASP A 61 19.22 -13.78 17.48
N ARG A 62 19.31 -12.50 17.07
CA ARG A 62 19.22 -12.06 15.68
C ARG A 62 19.93 -10.73 15.45
N VAL A 63 20.08 -10.33 14.19
CA VAL A 63 20.71 -9.05 13.87
C VAL A 63 19.73 -7.89 14.10
N TRP A 64 20.11 -7.00 15.02
CA TRP A 64 19.48 -5.71 15.23
C TRP A 64 20.47 -4.59 14.91
N PHE A 65 19.98 -3.55 14.23
CA PHE A 65 20.71 -2.34 13.89
C PHE A 65 20.24 -1.17 14.75
N LYS A 66 21.17 -0.27 15.06
CA LYS A 66 20.91 0.94 15.83
C LYS A 66 20.35 2.03 14.94
N VAL A 67 19.28 2.68 15.40
CA VAL A 67 18.84 3.98 14.88
C VAL A 67 19.07 5.03 15.96
N LYS A 68 19.73 6.12 15.59
CA LYS A 68 20.09 7.21 16.49
C LYS A 68 19.68 8.54 15.85
N THR A 69 18.82 9.31 16.51
CA THR A 69 18.45 10.67 16.07
C THR A 69 18.28 11.56 17.30
N GLY A 70 19.11 12.60 17.43
CA GLY A 70 19.14 13.42 18.65
C GLY A 70 19.33 12.59 19.93
N ASP A 71 18.41 12.76 20.89
CA ASP A 71 18.30 11.95 22.11
C ASP A 71 17.50 10.65 21.91
N GLN A 72 16.82 10.46 20.79
CA GLN A 72 16.04 9.26 20.51
C GLN A 72 16.90 8.10 20.00
N ARG A 73 16.52 6.89 20.40
CA ARG A 73 17.18 5.63 20.05
C ARG A 73 16.13 4.62 19.64
N ALA A 74 16.47 3.76 18.69
CA ALA A 74 15.62 2.63 18.32
C ALA A 74 16.46 1.45 17.80
N VAL A 75 15.78 0.32 17.62
CA VAL A 75 16.33 -0.90 17.00
C VAL A 75 15.54 -1.31 15.78
N VAL A 76 16.25 -1.66 14.71
CA VAL A 76 15.70 -2.12 13.44
C VAL A 76 16.20 -3.52 13.13
N THR A 77 15.36 -4.38 12.60
CA THR A 77 15.76 -5.70 12.10
C THR A 77 15.26 -5.94 10.68
N HIS A 78 15.95 -6.83 9.98
CA HIS A 78 15.54 -7.37 8.70
C HIS A 78 15.04 -8.80 8.90
N LEU A 79 13.82 -9.07 8.47
CA LEU A 79 13.21 -10.40 8.49
C LEU A 79 13.57 -11.15 7.22
N SER A 80 13.94 -12.42 7.38
CA SER A 80 14.11 -13.34 6.25
C SER A 80 12.76 -13.69 5.61
N ARG A 81 12.77 -14.35 4.44
CA ARG A 81 11.53 -14.79 3.77
C ARG A 81 10.69 -15.72 4.64
N VAL A 82 11.31 -16.62 5.40
CA VAL A 82 10.60 -17.61 6.24
C VAL A 82 9.97 -17.02 7.50
N GLU A 83 10.33 -15.78 7.85
CA GLU A 83 9.77 -15.05 9.00
C GLU A 83 8.62 -14.13 8.59
N ARG A 84 8.26 -14.10 7.31
CA ARG A 84 7.20 -13.25 6.76
C ARG A 84 6.01 -14.11 6.32
N PRO A 85 4.78 -13.57 6.35
CA PRO A 85 3.63 -14.19 5.70
C PRO A 85 3.93 -14.54 4.22
N GLU A 86 3.52 -15.75 3.80
CA GLU A 86 3.84 -16.28 2.48
C GLU A 86 3.15 -15.52 1.34
N ASP A 87 1.99 -14.93 1.62
CA ASP A 87 1.15 -14.16 0.71
C ASP A 87 1.69 -12.76 0.39
N LEU A 88 2.69 -12.28 1.13
CA LEU A 88 3.31 -10.98 0.87
C LEU A 88 4.32 -11.05 -0.28
N PRO A 89 4.34 -10.03 -1.16
CA PRO A 89 5.39 -9.88 -2.18
C PRO A 89 6.78 -9.84 -1.58
N ASP A 90 7.78 -10.14 -2.42
CA ASP A 90 9.17 -10.03 -2.00
C ASP A 90 9.53 -8.59 -1.58
N ARG A 91 10.36 -8.48 -0.54
CA ARG A 91 10.79 -7.23 0.13
C ARG A 91 9.71 -6.45 0.89
N VAL A 92 8.43 -6.67 0.65
CA VAL A 92 7.34 -6.07 1.44
C VAL A 92 7.40 -6.60 2.88
N GLY A 93 7.38 -5.69 3.85
CA GLY A 93 7.44 -6.04 5.28
C GLY A 93 8.74 -6.71 5.71
N ALA A 94 9.85 -6.51 4.98
CA ALA A 94 11.15 -7.09 5.32
C ALA A 94 11.87 -6.35 6.44
N TRP A 95 11.58 -5.06 6.66
CA TRP A 95 12.28 -4.24 7.64
C TRP A 95 11.35 -3.66 8.69
N TRP A 96 11.71 -3.85 9.96
CA TRP A 96 10.87 -3.44 11.10
C TRP A 96 11.66 -2.72 12.18
N LEU A 97 11.10 -1.61 12.64
CA LEU A 97 11.46 -0.90 13.86
C LEU A 97 10.75 -1.59 15.04
N GLY A 98 11.49 -2.33 15.86
CA GLY A 98 10.92 -3.20 16.89
C GLY A 98 10.69 -2.54 18.25
N ALA A 99 11.49 -1.51 18.56
CA ALA A 99 11.41 -0.75 19.81
C ALA A 99 12.06 0.62 19.67
N ALA A 100 11.64 1.57 20.49
CA ALA A 100 12.26 2.88 20.59
C ALA A 100 12.38 3.36 22.04
N GLY A 101 13.12 4.44 22.25
CA GLY A 101 13.31 5.05 23.55
C GLY A 101 14.26 6.24 23.48
N ARG A 102 14.79 6.64 24.63
CA ARG A 102 15.68 7.79 24.76
C ARG A 102 17.05 7.39 25.29
N ARG A 103 18.05 8.17 24.90
CA ARG A 103 19.37 8.21 25.50
C ARG A 103 19.25 8.85 26.88
N GLN A 104 19.92 8.27 27.87
CA GLN A 104 20.06 8.87 29.20
C GLN A 104 21.54 9.19 29.42
N ASN A 105 21.90 10.48 29.40
CA ASN A 105 23.30 10.91 29.51
C ASN A 105 23.90 10.65 30.90
N ASP A 106 23.09 10.80 31.95
CA ASP A 106 23.57 10.76 33.35
C ASP A 106 23.51 9.35 33.96
N SER A 107 23.01 8.36 33.21
CA SER A 107 22.84 7.00 33.70
C SER A 107 22.96 6.00 32.55
N PRO A 108 24.17 5.57 32.18
CA PRO A 108 24.39 4.61 31.10
C PRO A 108 23.60 3.29 31.28
N GLN A 109 23.32 2.88 32.51
CA GLN A 109 22.50 1.69 32.82
C GLN A 109 21.00 1.88 32.49
N ARG A 110 20.56 3.14 32.38
CA ARG A 110 19.21 3.54 31.95
C ARG A 110 19.18 3.98 30.48
N ASP A 111 20.30 3.90 29.76
CA ASP A 111 20.32 4.10 28.32
C ASP A 111 19.44 3.05 27.64
N PHE A 112 18.75 3.44 26.56
CA PHE A 112 17.85 2.58 25.82
C PHE A 112 18.46 1.21 25.47
N TYR A 113 19.70 1.17 24.97
CA TYR A 113 20.30 -0.11 24.56
C TYR A 113 20.62 -1.04 25.75
N ALA A 114 20.89 -0.46 26.93
CA ALA A 114 21.05 -1.24 28.16
C ALA A 114 19.69 -1.72 28.70
N SER A 115 18.63 -0.91 28.53
CA SER A 115 17.27 -1.30 28.91
C SER A 115 16.75 -2.45 28.05
N ILE A 116 16.85 -2.33 26.72
CA ILE A 116 16.37 -3.37 25.79
C ILE A 116 17.14 -4.68 25.97
N GLN A 117 18.44 -4.61 26.27
CA GLN A 117 19.22 -5.81 26.60
C GLN A 117 18.68 -6.52 27.83
N ARG A 118 18.37 -5.77 28.90
CA ARG A 118 17.81 -6.35 30.13
C ARG A 118 16.44 -6.97 29.89
N GLU A 119 15.59 -6.29 29.14
CA GLU A 119 14.26 -6.79 28.76
C GLU A 119 14.35 -8.08 27.92
N SER A 120 15.35 -8.17 27.04
CA SER A 120 15.60 -9.33 26.18
C SER A 120 16.40 -10.46 26.81
N THR A 121 16.90 -10.32 28.04
CA THR A 121 17.79 -11.33 28.64
C THR A 121 17.20 -11.95 29.89
N THR A 122 16.97 -13.27 29.85
CA THR A 122 16.59 -14.07 31.02
C THR A 122 17.70 -15.06 31.34
N GLY A 123 18.42 -14.81 32.43
CA GLY A 123 19.60 -15.62 32.79
C GLY A 123 20.72 -15.45 31.75
N ARG A 124 21.02 -16.53 31.01
CA ARG A 124 22.00 -16.52 29.90
C ARG A 124 21.34 -16.48 28.51
N THR A 125 20.02 -16.56 28.44
CA THR A 125 19.27 -16.64 27.19
C THR A 125 18.85 -15.25 26.76
N VAL A 126 19.18 -14.89 25.52
CA VAL A 126 18.70 -13.65 24.89
C VAL A 126 17.56 -14.01 23.94
N SER A 127 16.44 -13.28 24.01
CA SER A 127 15.31 -13.40 23.09
C SER A 127 14.74 -12.03 22.77
N THR A 128 14.51 -11.78 21.49
CA THR A 128 13.95 -10.55 20.94
C THR A 128 12.67 -10.80 20.14
N THR A 129 12.07 -11.99 20.27
CA THR A 129 10.83 -12.36 19.56
C THR A 129 9.70 -11.38 19.84
N TYR A 130 9.61 -10.85 21.06
CA TYR A 130 8.60 -9.86 21.44
C TYR A 130 8.82 -8.46 20.80
N LEU A 131 9.96 -8.23 20.15
CA LEU A 131 10.26 -7.02 19.37
C LEU A 131 9.79 -7.12 17.91
N LEU A 132 9.40 -8.32 17.46
CA LEU A 132 9.02 -8.59 16.08
C LEU A 132 7.57 -8.15 15.81
N PRO A 133 7.22 -7.89 14.54
CA PRO A 133 5.82 -7.63 14.17
C PRO A 133 4.90 -8.78 14.61
N ALA A 134 3.81 -8.42 15.27
CA ALA A 134 2.74 -9.32 15.68
C ALA A 134 1.60 -9.32 14.65
N ASP A 135 0.56 -10.12 14.88
CA ASP A 135 -0.62 -10.23 14.01
C ASP A 135 -1.22 -8.88 13.63
N TRP A 136 -1.25 -7.94 14.57
CA TRP A 136 -1.77 -6.59 14.32
C TRP A 136 -0.93 -5.86 13.27
N ASP A 137 0.41 -5.97 13.34
CA ASP A 137 1.33 -5.28 12.42
C ASP A 137 1.19 -5.81 10.99
N TRP A 138 1.03 -7.12 10.85
CA TRP A 138 0.80 -7.76 9.55
C TRP A 138 -0.57 -7.40 8.97
N LYS A 139 -1.63 -7.47 9.77
CA LYS A 139 -2.98 -7.05 9.35
C LYS A 139 -3.01 -5.57 8.97
N ARG A 140 -2.27 -4.74 9.70
CA ARG A 140 -2.12 -3.31 9.41
C ARG A 140 -1.44 -3.10 8.05
N LEU A 141 -0.33 -3.76 7.79
CA LEU A 141 0.38 -3.70 6.50
C LEU A 141 -0.51 -4.13 5.32
N LEU A 142 -1.25 -5.24 5.48
CA LEU A 142 -2.20 -5.71 4.46
C LEU A 142 -3.32 -4.69 4.21
N GLY A 143 -3.88 -4.11 5.28
CA GLY A 143 -4.93 -3.10 5.18
C GLY A 143 -4.46 -1.81 4.48
N GLU A 144 -3.25 -1.34 4.77
CA GLU A 144 -2.66 -0.19 4.08
C GLU A 144 -2.48 -0.47 2.58
N GLY A 145 -2.00 -1.68 2.25
CA GLY A 145 -1.90 -2.14 0.86
C GLY A 145 -3.25 -2.14 0.16
N ALA A 146 -4.31 -2.61 0.81
CA ALA A 146 -5.67 -2.62 0.26
C ALA A 146 -6.22 -1.20 0.04
N VAL A 147 -6.01 -0.26 0.97
CA VAL A 147 -6.44 1.13 0.82
C VAL A 147 -5.68 1.85 -0.28
N ALA A 148 -4.35 1.68 -0.34
CA ALA A 148 -3.54 2.22 -1.42
C ALA A 148 -3.97 1.66 -2.78
N TRP A 149 -4.22 0.35 -2.83
CA TRP A 149 -4.71 -0.32 -4.04
C TRP A 149 -6.04 0.24 -4.53
N ARG A 150 -7.04 0.36 -3.63
CA ARG A 150 -8.36 0.94 -3.96
C ARG A 150 -8.22 2.39 -4.45
N ARG A 151 -7.38 3.20 -3.81
CA ARG A 151 -7.14 4.59 -4.24
C ARG A 151 -6.55 4.65 -5.65
N THR A 152 -5.56 3.82 -5.95
CA THR A 152 -4.95 3.79 -7.29
C THR A 152 -5.93 3.28 -8.35
N MET A 153 -6.66 2.20 -8.06
CA MET A 153 -7.68 1.67 -8.97
C MET A 153 -8.76 2.72 -9.26
N ARG A 154 -9.25 3.41 -8.22
CA ARG A 154 -10.27 4.45 -8.38
C ARG A 154 -9.81 5.56 -9.32
N ARG A 155 -8.58 6.05 -9.14
CA ARG A 155 -8.02 7.08 -10.02
C ARG A 155 -7.85 6.58 -11.45
N LEU A 156 -7.39 5.34 -11.62
CA LEU A 156 -7.26 4.74 -12.95
C LEU A 156 -8.61 4.63 -13.66
N VAL A 157 -9.65 4.14 -12.98
CA VAL A 157 -10.99 4.00 -13.53
C VAL A 157 -11.55 5.36 -13.94
N ILE A 158 -11.46 6.37 -13.07
CA ILE A 158 -11.89 7.75 -13.38
C ILE A 158 -11.17 8.26 -14.63
N HIS A 159 -9.86 8.06 -14.70
CA HIS A 159 -9.04 8.50 -15.84
C HIS A 159 -9.45 7.81 -17.15
N LEU A 160 -9.64 6.50 -17.14
CA LEU A 160 -10.07 5.75 -18.32
C LEU A 160 -11.45 6.22 -18.82
N ILE A 161 -12.40 6.47 -17.91
CA ILE A 161 -13.72 6.97 -18.27
C ILE A 161 -13.61 8.36 -18.89
N ALA A 162 -12.83 9.27 -18.27
CA ALA A 162 -12.59 10.61 -18.81
C ALA A 162 -11.92 10.59 -20.20
N MET A 163 -10.92 9.74 -20.39
CA MET A 163 -10.28 9.51 -21.69
C MET A 163 -11.28 9.00 -22.72
N SER A 164 -12.18 8.09 -22.35
CA SER A 164 -13.16 7.55 -23.28
C SER A 164 -14.21 8.60 -23.66
N MET A 165 -14.70 9.39 -22.71
CA MET A 165 -15.62 10.50 -22.97
C MET A 165 -15.03 11.53 -23.92
N THR A 166 -13.73 11.86 -23.76
CA THR A 166 -13.06 12.89 -24.55
C THR A 166 -12.66 12.40 -25.95
N SER A 167 -12.23 11.14 -26.06
CA SER A 167 -11.79 10.57 -27.34
C SER A 167 -12.92 9.94 -28.15
N GLY A 168 -14.03 9.57 -27.51
CA GLY A 168 -15.04 8.68 -28.09
C GLY A 168 -14.49 7.29 -28.41
N GLY A 169 -13.34 6.90 -27.85
CA GLY A 169 -12.72 5.60 -28.07
C GLY A 169 -12.72 4.74 -26.80
N VAL A 170 -12.37 3.46 -26.95
CA VAL A 170 -12.08 2.61 -25.78
C VAL A 170 -10.78 3.09 -25.16
N ALA A 171 -10.82 3.49 -23.89
CA ALA A 171 -9.63 3.76 -23.11
C ALA A 171 -9.15 2.46 -22.46
N VAL A 172 -7.84 2.21 -22.45
CA VAL A 172 -7.26 0.95 -21.98
C VAL A 172 -6.07 1.26 -21.07
N ALA A 173 -5.97 0.53 -19.96
CA ALA A 173 -4.76 0.50 -19.16
C ALA A 173 -4.48 -0.90 -18.62
N GLU A 174 -3.21 -1.15 -18.39
CA GLU A 174 -2.76 -2.30 -17.60
C GLU A 174 -2.66 -1.90 -16.13
N PHE A 175 -3.30 -2.70 -15.29
CA PHE A 175 -3.20 -2.57 -13.85
C PHE A 175 -2.67 -3.89 -13.28
N ARG A 176 -1.38 -3.89 -12.91
CA ARG A 176 -0.63 -5.10 -12.55
C ARG A 176 -0.61 -6.11 -13.71
N ALA A 177 -1.29 -7.24 -13.55
CA ALA A 177 -1.41 -8.29 -14.56
C ALA A 177 -2.82 -8.35 -15.18
N HIS A 178 -3.63 -7.31 -14.99
CA HIS A 178 -5.00 -7.23 -15.48
C HIS A 178 -5.12 -6.08 -16.46
N ARG A 179 -5.95 -6.25 -17.48
CA ARG A 179 -6.30 -5.18 -18.42
C ARG A 179 -7.65 -4.62 -18.04
N ILE A 180 -7.73 -3.31 -17.88
CA ILE A 180 -8.97 -2.59 -17.58
C ILE A 180 -9.25 -1.68 -18.76
N LYS A 181 -10.47 -1.74 -19.28
CA LYS A 181 -10.93 -0.86 -20.36
C LYS A 181 -12.19 -0.12 -19.92
N ALA A 182 -12.35 1.10 -20.39
CA ALA A 182 -13.58 1.88 -20.24
C ALA A 182 -14.04 2.37 -21.61
N LEU A 183 -15.35 2.31 -21.85
CA LEU A 183 -15.98 2.88 -23.04
C LEU A 183 -17.19 3.69 -22.64
N VAL A 184 -17.23 4.97 -23.03
CA VAL A 184 -18.42 5.81 -22.94
C VAL A 184 -18.98 6.06 -24.35
N ARG A 185 -20.27 5.79 -24.53
CA ARG A 185 -21.00 5.98 -25.78
C ARG A 185 -22.28 6.73 -25.51
N ALA A 186 -22.54 7.81 -26.25
CA ALA A 186 -23.86 8.41 -26.29
C ALA A 186 -24.68 7.70 -27.37
N ASP A 187 -25.92 7.34 -27.05
CA ASP A 187 -26.92 6.95 -28.05
C ASP A 187 -27.58 8.22 -28.64
N ASP A 188 -28.22 8.08 -29.79
CA ASP A 188 -28.92 9.15 -30.51
C ASP A 188 -30.06 9.78 -29.69
N GLY A 189 -30.52 9.10 -28.63
CA GLY A 189 -31.48 9.59 -27.63
C GLY A 189 -30.90 10.53 -26.57
N GLY A 190 -29.59 10.76 -26.56
CA GLY A 190 -28.91 11.65 -25.59
C GLY A 190 -28.53 10.98 -24.26
N GLU A 191 -28.80 9.69 -24.11
CA GLU A 191 -28.34 8.89 -22.96
C GLU A 191 -26.92 8.38 -23.23
N ALA A 192 -26.02 8.56 -22.25
CA ALA A 192 -24.68 8.01 -22.30
C ALA A 192 -24.65 6.67 -21.56
N TYR A 193 -23.96 5.69 -22.13
CA TYR A 193 -23.68 4.39 -21.55
C TYR A 193 -22.20 4.32 -21.20
N LEU A 194 -21.90 3.78 -20.02
CA LEU A 194 -20.55 3.41 -19.61
C LEU A 194 -20.43 1.89 -19.60
N ALA A 195 -19.43 1.37 -20.29
CA ALA A 195 -18.98 0.00 -20.17
C ALA A 195 -17.61 -0.06 -19.47
N ILE A 196 -17.50 -0.94 -18.48
CA ILE A 196 -16.25 -1.33 -17.85
C ILE A 196 -15.95 -2.76 -18.27
N ILE A 197 -14.77 -2.95 -18.85
CA ILE A 197 -14.30 -4.23 -19.36
C ILE A 197 -13.06 -4.61 -18.57
N ALA A 198 -13.01 -5.84 -18.07
CA ALA A 198 -11.79 -6.37 -17.48
C ALA A 198 -11.39 -7.69 -18.10
N GLU A 199 -10.09 -7.85 -18.30
CA GLU A 199 -9.45 -9.07 -18.77
C GLU A 199 -8.53 -9.63 -17.68
N GLY A 200 -8.62 -10.94 -17.46
CA GLY A 200 -7.72 -11.65 -16.55
C GLY A 200 -7.98 -11.38 -15.07
N ILE A 201 -9.16 -10.87 -14.67
CA ILE A 201 -9.58 -10.75 -13.26
C ILE A 201 -10.42 -11.97 -12.87
N PRO A 202 -9.85 -12.98 -12.17
CA PRO A 202 -10.59 -14.19 -11.82
C PRO A 202 -11.45 -14.05 -10.56
N ASP A 203 -11.16 -13.05 -9.71
CA ASP A 203 -11.84 -12.86 -8.42
C ASP A 203 -13.03 -11.89 -8.56
N PRO A 204 -14.27 -12.34 -8.35
CA PRO A 204 -15.46 -11.49 -8.42
C PRO A 204 -15.43 -10.31 -7.44
N ALA A 205 -14.76 -10.43 -6.29
CA ALA A 205 -14.66 -9.34 -5.32
C ALA A 205 -13.76 -8.20 -5.84
N VAL A 206 -12.71 -8.55 -6.61
CA VAL A 206 -11.84 -7.58 -7.28
C VAL A 206 -12.61 -6.85 -8.39
N PHE A 207 -13.42 -7.59 -9.15
CA PHE A 207 -14.25 -6.99 -10.19
C PHE A 207 -15.35 -6.09 -9.60
N ALA A 208 -15.99 -6.49 -8.50
CA ALA A 208 -16.94 -5.63 -7.79
C ALA A 208 -16.29 -4.34 -7.27
N LEU A 209 -15.04 -4.41 -6.77
CA LEU A 209 -14.28 -3.24 -6.38
C LEU A 209 -13.98 -2.30 -7.57
N LEU A 210 -13.73 -2.87 -8.75
CA LEU A 210 -13.52 -2.11 -9.99
C LEU A 210 -14.78 -1.30 -10.36
N LEU A 211 -15.96 -1.90 -10.24
CA LEU A 211 -17.22 -1.21 -10.49
C LEU A 211 -17.51 -0.12 -9.43
N ASP A 212 -17.26 -0.41 -8.14
CA ASP A 212 -17.38 0.55 -7.03
C ASP A 212 -16.43 1.76 -7.15
N CYS A 213 -15.41 1.66 -8.01
CA CYS A 213 -14.52 2.78 -8.28
C CYS A 213 -15.16 3.86 -9.16
N VAL A 214 -16.28 3.59 -9.84
CA VAL A 214 -17.00 4.58 -10.63
C VAL A 214 -17.84 5.45 -9.69
N PRO A 215 -17.57 6.77 -9.59
CA PRO A 215 -18.30 7.63 -8.68
C PRO A 215 -19.75 7.79 -9.15
N GLY A 216 -20.71 7.77 -8.22
CA GLY A 216 -22.11 8.13 -8.49
C GLY A 216 -22.96 7.06 -9.17
N VAL A 217 -22.44 5.86 -9.40
CA VAL A 217 -23.21 4.70 -9.92
C VAL A 217 -23.46 3.72 -8.78
N ALA A 218 -24.72 3.30 -8.57
CA ALA A 218 -25.03 2.33 -7.53
C ALA A 218 -24.67 0.90 -7.97
N ALA A 219 -24.40 0.01 -7.02
CA ALA A 219 -24.04 -1.38 -7.31
C ALA A 219 -25.14 -2.10 -8.13
N ASP A 220 -26.41 -1.80 -7.86
CA ASP A 220 -27.56 -2.42 -8.51
C ASP A 220 -27.85 -1.86 -9.92
N ASP A 221 -27.19 -0.76 -10.31
CA ASP A 221 -27.35 -0.14 -11.64
C ASP A 221 -26.47 -0.82 -12.70
N TRP A 222 -25.55 -1.68 -12.28
CA TRP A 222 -24.66 -2.42 -13.15
C TRP A 222 -25.35 -3.65 -13.73
N GLN A 223 -25.23 -3.83 -15.04
CA GLN A 223 -25.76 -4.99 -15.75
C GLN A 223 -24.61 -5.76 -16.42
N PRO A 224 -24.57 -7.10 -16.33
CA PRO A 224 -23.64 -7.87 -17.12
C PRO A 224 -24.04 -7.72 -18.59
N GLU A 225 -23.08 -7.38 -19.45
CA GLU A 225 -23.33 -7.20 -20.88
C GLU A 225 -22.86 -8.45 -21.63
N PRO A 226 -23.77 -9.36 -22.05
CA PRO A 226 -23.36 -10.68 -22.52
C PRO A 226 -23.05 -10.76 -24.03
N SER A 227 -23.27 -9.71 -24.83
CA SER A 227 -23.00 -9.71 -26.28
C SER A 227 -22.97 -8.29 -26.89
N GLU A 228 -22.79 -8.20 -28.23
CA GLU A 228 -22.52 -7.06 -29.15
C GLU A 228 -23.34 -5.75 -29.03
N ILE A 229 -23.89 -5.44 -27.87
CA ILE A 229 -24.67 -4.23 -27.63
C ILE A 229 -23.69 -3.08 -27.34
N ALA A 230 -23.94 -1.93 -27.97
CA ALA A 230 -23.06 -0.76 -28.04
C ALA A 230 -21.78 -0.89 -28.91
N GLY A 231 -21.79 -1.76 -29.93
CA GLY A 231 -20.72 -1.83 -30.94
C GLY A 231 -19.38 -2.35 -30.40
N MET A 232 -19.41 -3.04 -29.27
CA MET A 232 -18.25 -3.70 -28.68
C MET A 232 -18.15 -5.14 -29.17
N ASN A 233 -16.94 -5.59 -29.49
CA ASN A 233 -16.63 -6.98 -29.81
C ASN A 233 -15.65 -7.51 -28.75
N PRO A 234 -16.15 -8.02 -27.60
CA PRO A 234 -15.30 -8.45 -26.49
C PRO A 234 -14.42 -9.63 -26.89
N GLU A 235 -13.16 -9.58 -26.48
CA GLU A 235 -12.19 -10.65 -26.69
C GLU A 235 -12.48 -11.85 -25.74
N PRO A 236 -12.12 -13.09 -26.11
CA PRO A 236 -12.28 -14.24 -25.22
C PRO A 236 -11.58 -14.01 -23.87
N GLY A 237 -12.33 -14.15 -22.76
CA GLY A 237 -11.82 -13.93 -21.41
C GLY A 237 -12.09 -12.53 -20.85
N GLU A 238 -12.73 -11.65 -21.64
CA GLU A 238 -13.22 -10.36 -21.14
C GLU A 238 -14.56 -10.51 -20.42
N ILE A 239 -14.67 -9.79 -19.30
CA ILE A 239 -15.91 -9.62 -18.55
C ILE A 239 -16.35 -8.17 -18.73
N VAL A 240 -17.56 -7.97 -19.22
CA VAL A 240 -18.12 -6.65 -19.53
C VAL A 240 -19.32 -6.38 -18.63
N TRP A 241 -19.32 -5.21 -17.99
CA TRP A 241 -20.47 -4.68 -17.28
C TRP A 241 -20.75 -3.27 -17.76
N SER A 242 -22.03 -2.97 -17.92
CA SER A 242 -22.51 -1.69 -18.45
C SER A 242 -23.51 -1.05 -17.49
N THR A 243 -23.64 0.26 -17.62
CA THR A 243 -24.62 1.06 -16.89
C THR A 243 -24.92 2.35 -17.65
N LEU A 244 -26.03 3.02 -17.32
CA LEU A 244 -26.28 4.37 -17.76
C LEU A 244 -25.32 5.32 -17.03
N LEU A 245 -24.80 6.30 -17.75
CA LEU A 245 -23.92 7.35 -17.23
C LEU A 245 -24.65 8.69 -17.22
N PRO A 246 -25.25 9.09 -16.08
CA PRO A 246 -25.88 10.39 -15.94
C PRO A 246 -24.91 11.56 -16.24
N THR A 247 -25.42 12.65 -16.79
CA THR A 247 -24.61 13.81 -17.19
C THR A 247 -23.90 14.49 -16.01
N ASP A 248 -24.51 14.51 -14.83
CA ASP A 248 -23.93 15.03 -13.60
C ASP A 248 -22.76 14.16 -13.09
N VAL A 249 -22.90 12.84 -13.21
CA VAL A 249 -21.81 11.87 -12.95
C VAL A 249 -20.67 12.06 -13.94
N ALA A 250 -20.96 12.15 -15.24
CA ALA A 250 -19.96 12.41 -16.28
C ALA A 250 -19.17 13.71 -16.03
N SER A 251 -19.88 14.79 -15.68
CA SER A 251 -19.27 16.08 -15.33
C SER A 251 -18.38 15.99 -14.09
N THR A 252 -18.80 15.21 -13.09
CA THR A 252 -18.01 14.95 -11.88
C THR A 252 -16.72 14.20 -12.21
N ILE A 253 -16.79 13.17 -13.06
CA ILE A 253 -15.63 12.38 -13.49
C ILE A 253 -14.61 13.27 -14.24
N LEU A 254 -15.07 14.10 -15.18
CA LEU A 254 -14.19 15.05 -15.88
C LEU A 254 -13.53 16.05 -14.93
N GLY A 255 -14.26 16.52 -13.92
CA GLY A 255 -13.71 17.42 -12.90
C GLY A 255 -12.65 16.75 -12.01
N LEU A 256 -12.81 15.46 -11.70
CA LEU A 256 -11.86 14.68 -10.90
C LEU A 256 -10.59 14.31 -11.67
N ASP A 257 -10.70 14.06 -12.99
CA ASP A 257 -9.55 13.74 -13.85
C ASP A 257 -8.61 14.93 -14.06
N ALA A 258 -9.14 16.16 -14.13
CA ALA A 258 -8.34 17.38 -14.30
C ALA A 258 -7.29 17.63 -13.19
N GLY A 259 -7.38 16.92 -12.06
CA GLY A 259 -6.42 16.97 -10.96
C GLY A 259 -5.38 15.83 -10.95
N TRP A 260 -5.34 15.00 -11.99
CA TRP A 260 -4.44 13.85 -12.08
C TRP A 260 -3.23 14.12 -12.98
N ASP A 261 -2.04 14.20 -12.39
CA ASP A 261 -0.78 14.08 -13.13
C ASP A 261 -0.51 12.59 -13.40
N SER A 262 -0.61 12.15 -14.66
CA SER A 262 -0.48 10.74 -15.04
C SER A 262 0.81 10.10 -14.51
N PRO A 263 0.77 8.91 -13.89
CA PRO A 263 1.94 8.07 -13.73
C PRO A 263 2.33 7.60 -15.13
N GLY A 264 3.49 8.07 -15.61
CA GLY A 264 3.96 7.89 -16.98
C GLY A 264 3.67 6.51 -17.56
N THR A 265 3.00 6.50 -18.70
CA THR A 265 2.83 5.37 -19.60
C THR A 265 4.20 5.01 -20.19
N HIS A 266 4.74 3.87 -19.78
CA HIS A 266 5.80 3.14 -20.49
C HIS A 266 5.31 1.73 -20.76
#